data_AF-A0A0F9NWZ3-F1
#
_entry.id   AF-A0A0F9NWZ3-F1
#
_cell.length_a   1.000
_cell.length_b   1.000
_cell.length_c   1.000
_cell.angle_alpha   90.00
_cell.angle_beta   90.00
_cell.angle_gamma   90.00
#
_symmetry.space_group_name_H-M   'P 1'
#
loop_
_entity.id
_entity.type
_entity.pdbx_description
1 polymer ?
#
loop_
_entity_poly.entity_id
_entity_poly.type
_entity_poly.pdbx_seq_one_letter_code
_entity_poly.pdbx_strand_id
1 'polypeptide(L)'
;MEFIGTTPPGGDGKPLCAWQAVYDEAARHEKFIVIVEEWNEQKEISRQQMKYLHAVVFPIFAKEMFCSLLWAEITLKRSCGEQWLIKRYDKTEIILSKTILTVKQCNQWIENIFDWCGSKNIHIPEPNKDWRQNE
;
A
#
# COMPACT_ATOMS: atom_id res chain seq x y z
N MET A 1 -21.15 -0.77 -13.86
CA MET A 1 -19.79 -0.51 -13.38
C MET A 1 -19.87 0.67 -12.43
N GLU A 2 -19.53 0.49 -11.16
CA GLU A 2 -19.42 1.61 -10.21
C GLU A 2 -18.04 2.24 -10.33
N PHE A 3 -18.00 3.53 -10.65
CA PHE A 3 -16.78 4.31 -10.62
C PHE A 3 -16.66 4.98 -9.24
N ILE A 4 -15.54 4.72 -8.55
CA ILE A 4 -15.19 5.35 -7.27
C ILE A 4 -14.00 6.26 -7.54
N GLY A 5 -14.26 7.57 -7.64
CA GLY A 5 -13.23 8.59 -7.76
C GLY A 5 -12.85 9.14 -6.39
N THR A 6 -11.55 9.32 -6.14
CA THR A 6 -11.04 10.05 -4.96
C THR A 6 -10.61 11.45 -5.36
N THR A 7 -11.05 12.47 -4.62
CA THR A 7 -10.63 13.87 -4.83
C THR A 7 -9.12 14.04 -4.60
N PRO A 8 -8.44 14.94 -5.35
CA PRO A 8 -7.02 15.22 -5.14
C PRO A 8 -6.73 15.84 -3.76
N PRO A 9 -5.49 15.73 -3.26
CA PRO A 9 -5.04 16.42 -2.05
C PRO A 9 -5.29 17.94 -2.12
N GLY A 10 -5.69 18.56 -0.99
CA GLY A 10 -5.86 20.02 -0.87
C GLY A 10 -7.31 20.52 -0.76
N GLY A 11 -8.28 19.61 -0.64
CA GLY A 11 -9.70 19.90 -0.43
C GLY A 11 -10.12 19.90 1.03
N ASP A 12 -9.36 20.54 1.93
CA ASP A 12 -9.71 20.65 3.35
C ASP A 12 -10.87 21.63 3.53
N GLY A 13 -12.10 21.14 3.34
CA GLY A 13 -13.33 21.89 3.61
C GLY A 13 -13.52 23.16 2.77
N LYS A 14 -12.69 23.39 1.75
CA LYS A 14 -12.77 24.53 0.83
C LYS A 14 -13.19 24.04 -0.55
N PRO A 15 -14.02 24.81 -1.28
CA PRO A 15 -14.35 24.47 -2.66
C PRO A 15 -13.07 24.43 -3.49
N LEU A 16 -12.67 23.23 -3.91
CA LEU A 16 -11.65 23.06 -4.94
C LEU A 16 -12.17 23.69 -6.24
N CYS A 17 -11.33 24.46 -6.91
CA CYS A 17 -11.61 25.05 -8.22
C CYS A 17 -11.92 23.98 -9.31
N ALA A 18 -11.70 22.70 -9.00
CA ALA A 18 -11.85 21.54 -9.88
C ALA A 18 -13.19 20.79 -9.74
N TRP A 19 -14.17 21.31 -8.97
CA TRP A 19 -15.49 20.68 -8.85
C TRP A 19 -16.17 20.45 -10.21
N GLN A 20 -15.95 21.38 -11.16
CA GLN A 20 -16.46 21.23 -12.53
C GLN A 20 -15.89 19.99 -13.21
N ALA A 21 -14.58 19.71 -13.05
CA ALA A 21 -13.95 18.54 -13.65
C ALA A 21 -14.45 17.22 -13.02
N VAL A 22 -14.70 17.21 -11.71
CA VAL A 22 -15.30 16.06 -11.02
C VAL A 22 -16.74 15.84 -11.50
N TYR A 23 -17.51 16.91 -11.66
CA TYR A 23 -18.87 16.86 -12.18
C TYR A 23 -18.92 16.37 -13.63
N ASP A 24 -18.04 16.89 -14.50
CA ASP A 24 -17.99 16.52 -15.92
C ASP A 24 -17.62 15.04 -16.11
N GLU A 25 -16.75 14.49 -15.26
CA GLU A 25 -16.41 13.06 -15.28
C GLU A 25 -17.54 12.20 -14.71
N ALA A 26 -18.14 12.63 -13.58
CA ALA A 26 -19.26 11.94 -12.96
C ALA A 26 -20.49 11.87 -13.87
N ALA A 27 -20.77 12.93 -14.63
CA ALA A 27 -21.87 13.01 -15.59
C ALA A 27 -21.76 12.01 -16.75
N ARG A 28 -20.58 11.41 -16.98
CA ARG A 28 -20.40 10.34 -17.98
C ARG A 28 -20.89 8.97 -17.50
N HIS A 29 -21.24 8.84 -16.22
CA HIS A 29 -21.65 7.58 -15.61
C HIS A 29 -23.11 7.63 -15.17
N GLU A 30 -23.84 6.54 -15.40
CA GLU A 30 -25.27 6.41 -15.03
C GLU A 30 -25.50 6.47 -13.51
N LYS A 31 -24.48 6.07 -12.72
CA LYS A 31 -24.42 6.16 -11.26
C LYS A 31 -22.99 6.42 -10.81
N PHE A 32 -22.81 7.33 -9.86
CA PHE A 32 -21.50 7.64 -9.27
C PHE A 32 -21.62 7.95 -7.78
N ILE A 33 -20.56 7.67 -7.02
CA ILE A 33 -20.43 8.03 -5.60
C ILE A 33 -19.17 8.86 -5.46
N VAL A 34 -19.30 10.10 -5.00
CA VAL A 34 -18.17 10.96 -4.63
C VAL A 34 -18.00 10.89 -3.12
N ILE A 35 -16.84 10.43 -2.67
CA ILE A 35 -16.47 10.42 -1.25
C ILE A 35 -15.46 11.54 -1.03
N VAL A 36 -15.86 12.55 -0.24
CA VAL A 36 -14.96 13.61 0.22
C VAL A 36 -14.51 13.23 1.62
N GLU A 37 -13.26 12.83 1.76
CA GLU A 37 -12.63 12.61 3.05
C GLU A 37 -11.74 13.80 3.38
N GLU A 38 -11.69 14.17 4.66
CA GLU A 38 -10.70 15.12 5.16
C GLU A 38 -9.30 14.60 4.85
N TRP A 39 -8.42 15.48 4.38
CA TRP A 39 -7.05 15.08 4.08
C TRP A 39 -6.37 14.58 5.34
N ASN A 40 -5.84 13.36 5.27
CA ASN A 40 -5.02 12.80 6.32
C ASN A 40 -3.72 12.30 5.70
N GLU A 41 -2.64 13.02 6.00
CA GLU A 41 -1.30 12.75 5.50
C GLU A 41 -0.85 11.31 5.79
N GLN A 42 -1.09 10.80 7.00
CA GLN A 42 -0.72 9.42 7.36
C GLN A 42 -1.50 8.38 6.55
N LYS A 43 -2.79 8.64 6.29
CA LYS A 43 -3.63 7.75 5.46
C LYS A 43 -3.14 7.72 4.02
N GLU A 44 -2.74 8.87 3.47
CA GLU A 44 -2.19 8.93 2.13
C GLU A 44 -0.83 8.21 2.03
N ILE A 45 0.06 8.44 3.00
CA ILE A 45 1.36 7.74 3.04
C ILE A 45 1.13 6.22 3.11
N SER A 46 0.22 5.76 3.98
CA SER A 46 -0.15 4.35 4.07
C SER A 46 -0.67 3.80 2.74
N ARG A 47 -1.51 4.56 2.04
CA ARG A 47 -2.01 4.19 0.70
C ARG A 47 -0.87 4.06 -0.31
N GLN A 48 0.09 4.98 -0.31
CA GLN A 48 1.26 4.93 -1.20
C GLN A 48 2.16 3.73 -0.90
N GLN A 49 2.40 3.41 0.39
CA GLN A 49 3.12 2.22 0.81
C GLN A 49 2.45 0.94 0.31
N MET A 50 1.13 0.82 0.48
CA MET A 50 0.36 -0.34 -0.01
C MET A 50 0.42 -0.46 -1.53
N LYS A 51 0.31 0.66 -2.26
CA LYS A 51 0.44 0.69 -3.72
C LYS A 51 1.82 0.21 -4.15
N TYR A 52 2.88 0.65 -3.48
CA TYR A 52 4.24 0.22 -3.76
C TYR A 52 4.42 -1.29 -3.52
N LEU A 53 3.96 -1.82 -2.39
CA LEU A 53 4.01 -3.25 -2.08
C LEU A 53 3.30 -4.10 -3.15
N HIS A 54 2.09 -3.69 -3.54
CA HIS A 54 1.27 -4.45 -4.49
C HIS A 54 1.69 -4.30 -5.96
N ALA A 55 2.17 -3.12 -6.36
CA ALA A 55 2.52 -2.85 -7.75
C ALA A 55 3.98 -3.21 -8.09
N VAL A 56 4.87 -3.23 -7.09
CA VAL A 56 6.32 -3.40 -7.31
C VAL A 56 6.85 -4.61 -6.56
N VAL A 57 6.77 -4.60 -5.23
CA VAL A 57 7.45 -5.59 -4.38
C VAL A 57 6.94 -7.01 -4.63
N PHE A 58 5.64 -7.24 -4.45
CA PHE A 58 5.08 -8.59 -4.59
C PHE A 58 5.19 -9.14 -6.01
N PRO A 59 4.93 -8.37 -7.09
CA PRO A 59 5.11 -8.85 -8.44
C PRO A 59 6.56 -9.23 -8.78
N ILE A 60 7.55 -8.43 -8.37
CA ILE A 60 8.96 -8.73 -8.62
C ILE A 60 9.36 -10.00 -7.86
N PHE A 61 9.04 -10.08 -6.58
CA PHE A 61 9.37 -11.25 -5.77
C PHE A 61 8.69 -12.52 -6.30
N ALA A 62 7.42 -12.44 -6.67
CA ALA A 62 6.66 -13.55 -7.25
C ALA A 62 7.30 -14.06 -8.55
N LYS A 63 7.78 -13.15 -9.41
CA LYS A 63 8.46 -13.49 -10.66
C LYS A 63 9.79 -14.20 -10.40
N GLU A 64 10.64 -13.66 -9.54
CA GLU A 64 11.96 -14.23 -9.24
C GLU A 64 11.87 -15.58 -8.53
N MET A 65 10.86 -15.76 -7.68
CA MET A 65 10.64 -16.99 -6.91
C MET A 65 9.68 -17.99 -7.61
N PHE A 66 9.22 -17.68 -8.82
CA PHE A 66 8.26 -18.49 -9.57
C PHE A 66 7.02 -18.91 -8.76
N CYS A 67 6.43 -17.96 -8.02
CA CYS A 67 5.30 -18.22 -7.13
C CYS A 67 4.12 -17.27 -7.38
N SER A 68 2.95 -17.59 -6.81
CA SER A 68 1.78 -16.70 -6.90
C SER A 68 1.97 -15.43 -6.05
N LEU A 69 1.27 -14.34 -6.39
CA LEU A 69 1.27 -13.10 -5.59
C LEU A 69 0.86 -13.32 -4.12
N LEU A 70 -0.09 -14.24 -3.88
CA LEU A 70 -0.50 -14.59 -2.51
C LEU A 70 0.65 -15.24 -1.74
N TRP A 71 1.36 -16.17 -2.37
CA TRP A 71 2.53 -16.82 -1.77
C TRP A 71 3.69 -15.85 -1.57
N ALA A 72 3.91 -14.92 -2.50
CA ALA A 72 4.87 -13.83 -2.34
C ALA A 72 4.56 -12.98 -1.10
N GLU A 73 3.31 -12.54 -0.95
CA GLU A 73 2.87 -11.78 0.21
C GLU A 73 3.07 -12.57 1.51
N ILE A 74 2.59 -13.82 1.57
CA ILE A 74 2.73 -14.68 2.76
C ILE A 74 4.21 -14.87 3.14
N THR A 75 5.07 -15.12 2.15
CA THR A 75 6.50 -15.33 2.38
C THR A 75 7.15 -14.09 2.96
N LEU A 76 6.91 -12.93 2.37
CA LEU A 76 7.49 -11.67 2.86
C LEU A 76 6.93 -11.24 4.23
N LYS A 77 5.68 -11.57 4.54
CA LYS A 77 5.14 -11.40 5.90
C LYS A 77 5.87 -12.27 6.92
N ARG A 78 6.10 -13.54 6.58
CA ARG A 78 6.80 -14.49 7.46
C ARG A 78 8.27 -14.17 7.63
N SER A 79 8.96 -13.79 6.55
CA SER A 79 10.41 -13.61 6.58
C SER A 79 10.85 -12.22 7.03
N CYS A 80 10.07 -11.18 6.73
CA CYS A 80 10.49 -9.78 6.94
C CYS A 80 9.59 -9.03 7.93
N GLY A 81 8.38 -9.52 8.18
CA GLY A 81 7.35 -8.84 8.98
C GLY A 81 6.86 -9.63 10.19
N GLU A 82 7.61 -10.66 10.61
CA GLU A 82 7.18 -11.64 11.60
C GLU A 82 6.67 -11.00 12.89
N GLN A 83 7.42 -10.04 13.45
CA GLN A 83 7.08 -9.36 14.71
C GLN A 83 5.74 -8.59 14.70
N TRP A 84 5.19 -8.27 13.53
CA TRP A 84 3.95 -7.50 13.41
C TRP A 84 2.83 -8.28 12.76
N LEU A 85 3.16 -9.15 11.80
CA LEU A 85 2.20 -9.76 10.89
C LEU A 85 1.95 -11.25 11.17
N ILE A 86 2.69 -11.85 12.10
CA ILE A 86 2.53 -13.27 12.47
C ILE A 86 2.18 -13.36 13.95
N LYS A 87 1.04 -14.00 14.26
CA LYS A 87 0.67 -14.37 15.63
C LYS A 87 0.64 -15.89 15.76
N ARG A 88 1.35 -16.42 16.75
CA ARG A 88 1.40 -17.86 17.03
C ARG A 88 0.67 -18.17 18.33
N TYR A 89 -0.19 -19.18 18.27
CA TYR A 89 -0.96 -19.71 19.39
C TYR A 89 -0.81 -21.23 19.39
N ASP A 90 -0.07 -21.79 20.34
CA ASP A 90 0.23 -23.22 20.44
C ASP A 90 0.62 -23.87 19.09
N LYS A 91 -0.35 -24.50 18.41
CA LYS A 91 -0.19 -25.21 17.13
C LYS A 91 -0.74 -24.45 15.91
N THR A 92 -1.15 -23.21 16.09
CA THR A 92 -1.81 -22.39 15.07
C THR A 92 -1.01 -21.12 14.81
N GLU A 93 -0.82 -20.82 13.53
CA GLU A 93 -0.24 -19.56 13.07
C GLU A 93 -1.32 -18.75 12.35
N ILE A 94 -1.47 -17.49 12.75
CA ILE A 94 -2.37 -16.52 12.13
C ILE A 94 -1.52 -15.49 11.42
N ILE A 95 -1.69 -15.39 10.10
CA ILE A 95 -1.08 -14.36 9.27
C ILE A 95 -2.04 -13.16 9.24
N LEU A 96 -1.60 -12.06 9.82
CA LEU A 96 -2.40 -10.84 9.94
C LEU A 96 -2.42 -10.04 8.63
N SER A 97 -3.43 -9.19 8.49
CA SER A 97 -3.48 -8.22 7.41
C SER A 97 -2.37 -7.18 7.57
N LYS A 98 -1.73 -6.81 6.46
CA LYS A 98 -0.74 -5.71 6.44
C LYS A 98 -1.33 -4.32 6.69
N THR A 99 -2.65 -4.19 6.58
CA THR A 99 -3.39 -2.93 6.84
C THR A 99 -3.40 -2.53 8.31
N ILE A 100 -2.95 -3.39 9.22
CA ILE A 100 -2.83 -3.08 10.65
C ILE A 100 -1.56 -2.27 10.98
N LEU A 101 -0.59 -2.24 10.05
CA LEU A 101 0.70 -1.60 10.30
C LEU A 101 0.55 -0.09 10.34
N THR A 102 1.23 0.55 11.28
CA THR A 102 1.46 2.00 11.22
C THR A 102 2.40 2.32 10.05
N VAL A 103 2.42 3.58 9.60
CA VAL A 103 3.34 4.06 8.56
C VAL A 103 4.79 3.67 8.88
N LYS A 104 5.22 3.90 10.13
CA LYS A 104 6.57 3.55 10.60
C LYS A 104 6.84 2.05 10.56
N GLN A 105 5.91 1.22 11.02
CA GLN A 105 6.06 -0.24 10.95
C GLN A 105 6.09 -0.74 9.51
N CYS A 106 5.32 -0.14 8.62
CA CYS A 106 5.33 -0.50 7.21
C CYS A 106 6.64 -0.09 6.52
N ASN A 107 7.21 1.07 6.84
CA ASN A 107 8.55 1.47 6.35
C ASN A 107 9.61 0.48 6.81
N GLN A 108 9.63 0.13 8.10
CA GLN A 108 10.57 -0.85 8.63
C GLN A 108 10.41 -2.22 7.97
N TRP A 109 9.16 -2.63 7.70
CA TRP A 109 8.90 -3.87 6.97
C TRP A 109 9.44 -3.83 5.53
N ILE A 110 9.28 -2.71 4.82
CA ILE A 110 9.85 -2.52 3.47
C ILE A 110 11.38 -2.59 3.49
N GLU A 111 12.02 -1.98 4.49
CA GLU A 111 13.48 -2.07 4.68
C GLU A 111 13.93 -3.52 4.90
N ASN A 112 13.27 -4.25 5.81
CA ASN A 112 13.57 -5.65 6.05
C ASN A 112 13.39 -6.51 4.78
N ILE A 113 12.44 -6.15 3.91
CA ILE A 113 12.26 -6.79 2.60
C ILE A 113 13.45 -6.51 1.69
N PHE A 114 13.95 -5.27 1.64
CA PHE A 114 15.14 -4.93 0.85
C PHE A 114 16.36 -5.70 1.31
N ASP A 115 16.65 -5.72 2.60
CA ASP A 115 17.81 -6.44 3.15
C ASP A 115 17.73 -7.93 2.84
N TRP A 116 16.56 -8.52 3.05
CA TRP A 116 16.35 -9.95 2.84
C TRP A 116 16.38 -10.33 1.35
N CYS A 117 15.76 -9.54 0.48
CA CYS A 117 15.79 -9.77 -0.97
C CYS A 117 17.20 -9.53 -1.54
N GLY A 118 17.90 -8.51 -1.05
CA GLY A 118 19.31 -8.25 -1.37
C GLY A 118 20.19 -9.45 -1.04
N SER A 119 20.00 -10.08 0.12
CA SER A 119 20.71 -11.32 0.49
C SER A 119 20.44 -12.50 -0.45
N LYS A 120 19.35 -12.45 -1.22
CA LYS A 120 18.91 -13.47 -2.18
C LYS A 120 19.16 -13.09 -3.63
N ASN A 121 19.88 -11.99 -3.88
CA ASN A 121 20.10 -11.43 -5.21
C ASN A 121 18.79 -11.07 -5.96
N ILE A 122 17.72 -10.75 -5.24
CA ILE A 122 16.47 -10.26 -5.80
C ILE A 122 16.49 -8.73 -5.72
N HIS A 123 16.54 -8.08 -6.88
CA HIS A 123 16.57 -6.62 -6.94
C HIS A 123 15.15 -6.03 -6.94
N ILE A 124 14.81 -5.30 -5.88
CA ILE A 124 13.55 -4.55 -5.77
C ILE A 124 13.90 -3.05 -5.89
N PRO A 125 13.29 -2.31 -6.84
CA PRO A 125 13.49 -0.88 -6.99
C PRO A 125 13.05 -0.13 -5.73
N GLU A 126 13.83 0.83 -5.26
CA GLU A 126 13.45 1.66 -4.11
C GLU A 126 12.15 2.45 -4.39
N PRO A 127 11.35 2.77 -3.35
CA PRO A 127 10.24 3.70 -3.49
C PRO A 127 10.78 5.10 -3.84
N ASN A 128 9.97 5.95 -4.47
CA ASN A 128 10.38 7.32 -4.83
C ASN A 128 10.97 8.09 -3.63
N LYS A 129 11.97 8.95 -3.91
CA LYS A 129 12.88 9.61 -2.94
C LYS A 129 12.25 10.30 -1.72
N ASP A 130 10.95 10.56 -1.73
CA ASP A 130 10.24 11.20 -0.61
C ASP A 130 9.81 10.20 0.49
N TRP A 131 10.00 8.90 0.30
CA TRP A 131 9.53 7.89 1.25
C TRP A 131 10.31 7.85 2.58
N ARG A 132 11.61 8.18 2.57
CA ARG A 132 12.47 8.26 3.78
C ARG A 132 12.36 9.60 4.53
N GLN A 133 11.60 10.57 4.00
CA GLN A 133 11.49 11.90 4.64
C GLN A 133 10.55 11.90 5.87
N ASN A 134 9.88 10.79 6.16
CA ASN A 134 8.88 10.66 7.23
C ASN A 134 9.35 9.83 8.44
N GLU A 135 10.66 9.85 8.75
CA GLU A 135 11.24 9.23 9.96
C GLU A 135 11.00 10.04 11.24
#